data_AF-A0A670K284-F1
#
_entry.id   AF-A0A670K284-F1
#
_cell.length_a   1.000
_cell.length_b   1.000
_cell.length_c   1.000
_cell.angle_alpha   90.00
_cell.angle_beta   90.00
_cell.angle_gamma   90.00
#
_symmetry.space_group_name_H-M   'P 1'
#
loop_
_entity.id
_entity.type
_entity.pdbx_description
1 polymer ?
#
loop_
_entity_poly.entity_id
_entity_poly.type
_entity_poly.pdbx_seq_one_letter_code
_entity_poly.pdbx_strand_id
1 'polypeptide(L)'
;LPGPQGPQGVLKETEKELKKEEQDSQCPICLGEIQNIKTLEKCKHSFCEDCITRALQVKKACPMCGRFYGQLVGNQPENGRMLVSKDSSLLLPGYEKYGTIIIQYVFPPGIQGVEHPNPGVRYPGTTRVAYLPDCPEGNKVLALFRKAFDQRLTFTIGTSMTTGRANVITWNDIHHKTNCTGGPFGYPDPTYLARVQEELRAKGITND
;
A
#
# COMPACT_ATOMS: atom_id res chain seq x y z
N LEU A 1 -37.08 -2.41 -49.31
CA LEU A 1 -36.08 -3.43 -49.67
C LEU A 1 -34.80 -3.18 -48.90
N PRO A 2 -34.48 -4.01 -47.90
CA PRO A 2 -33.14 -4.51 -47.71
C PRO A 2 -33.07 -5.93 -48.30
N GLY A 3 -32.04 -6.20 -49.11
CA GLY A 3 -31.85 -7.50 -49.76
C GLY A 3 -31.52 -8.62 -48.76
N PRO A 4 -31.68 -9.90 -49.16
CA PRO A 4 -31.36 -11.03 -48.30
C PRO A 4 -29.85 -11.07 -48.08
N GLN A 5 -29.43 -11.04 -46.82
CA GLN A 5 -28.05 -11.32 -46.44
C GLN A 5 -27.78 -12.80 -46.76
N GLY A 6 -26.85 -13.06 -47.69
CA GLY A 6 -26.51 -14.42 -48.12
C GLY A 6 -25.83 -15.24 -47.01
N PRO A 7 -25.79 -16.58 -47.16
CA PRO A 7 -25.28 -17.53 -46.16
C PRO A 7 -23.78 -17.41 -45.85
N GLN A 8 -23.05 -16.47 -46.47
CA GLN A 8 -21.62 -16.23 -46.24
C GLN A 8 -21.33 -15.33 -45.02
N GLY A 9 -22.33 -14.60 -44.49
CA GLY A 9 -22.16 -13.74 -43.30
C GLY A 9 -22.12 -14.52 -41.98
N VAL A 10 -23.00 -15.51 -41.84
CA VAL A 10 -23.18 -16.30 -40.61
C VAL A 10 -21.98 -17.20 -40.33
N LEU A 11 -21.37 -17.80 -41.36
CA LEU A 11 -20.19 -18.68 -41.20
C LEU A 11 -18.94 -17.91 -40.73
N LYS A 12 -18.81 -16.63 -41.10
CA LYS A 12 -17.66 -15.81 -40.68
C LYS A 12 -17.79 -15.29 -39.25
N GLU A 13 -19.01 -15.14 -38.75
CA GLU A 13 -19.27 -14.76 -37.36
C GLU A 13 -19.03 -15.93 -36.42
N THR A 14 -19.50 -17.13 -36.77
CA THR A 14 -19.26 -18.35 -35.98
C THR A 14 -17.77 -18.75 -35.94
N GLU A 15 -17.03 -18.62 -37.04
CA GLU A 15 -15.57 -18.85 -37.05
C GLU A 15 -14.80 -17.82 -36.19
N LYS A 16 -15.31 -16.60 -36.05
CA LYS A 16 -14.71 -15.56 -35.20
C LYS A 16 -15.00 -15.81 -33.73
N GLU A 17 -16.18 -16.29 -33.41
CA GLU A 17 -16.58 -16.68 -32.05
C GLU A 17 -15.82 -17.93 -31.57
N LEU A 18 -15.70 -18.96 -32.42
CA LEU A 18 -14.93 -20.17 -32.13
C LEU A 18 -13.44 -19.87 -31.89
N LYS A 19 -12.83 -19.00 -32.71
CA LYS A 19 -11.43 -18.55 -32.51
C LYS A 19 -11.23 -17.70 -31.25
N LYS A 20 -12.29 -17.03 -30.77
CA LYS A 20 -12.26 -16.24 -29.54
C LYS A 20 -12.39 -17.12 -28.30
N GLU A 21 -13.19 -18.18 -28.37
CA GLU A 21 -13.33 -19.19 -27.31
C GLU A 21 -12.07 -20.06 -27.14
N GLU A 22 -11.41 -20.42 -28.24
CA GLU A 22 -10.12 -21.15 -28.20
C GLU A 22 -8.99 -20.31 -27.58
N GLN A 23 -9.03 -18.98 -27.76
CA GLN A 23 -7.99 -18.09 -27.24
C GLN A 23 -8.18 -17.74 -25.75
N ASP A 24 -9.43 -17.76 -25.26
CA ASP A 24 -9.76 -17.58 -23.84
C ASP A 24 -9.49 -18.82 -22.97
N SER A 25 -9.24 -19.98 -23.59
CA SER A 25 -8.96 -21.25 -22.90
C SER A 25 -7.48 -21.66 -22.92
N GLN A 26 -6.60 -20.90 -23.57
CA GLN A 26 -5.16 -21.15 -23.61
C GLN A 26 -4.40 -20.34 -22.55
N CYS A 27 -3.55 -21.00 -21.77
CA CYS A 27 -2.74 -20.35 -20.76
C CYS A 27 -1.55 -19.60 -21.40
N PRO A 28 -1.38 -18.28 -21.16
CA PRO A 28 -0.29 -17.51 -21.76
C PRO A 28 1.11 -17.85 -21.22
N ILE A 29 1.19 -18.64 -20.14
CA ILE A 29 2.46 -19.01 -19.50
C ILE A 29 2.98 -20.35 -20.03
N CYS A 30 2.14 -21.39 -20.06
CA CYS A 30 2.54 -22.71 -20.55
C CYS A 30 2.16 -22.96 -22.02
N LEU A 31 1.38 -22.06 -22.64
CA LEU A 31 0.87 -22.16 -24.00
C LEU A 31 0.00 -23.41 -24.26
N GLY A 32 -0.47 -24.09 -23.20
CA GLY A 32 -1.43 -25.19 -23.28
C GLY A 32 -2.82 -24.78 -22.79
N GLU A 33 -3.77 -25.71 -22.78
CA GLU A 33 -5.10 -25.48 -22.19
C GLU A 33 -5.00 -25.11 -20.70
N ILE A 34 -5.85 -24.19 -20.26
CA ILE A 34 -5.89 -23.76 -18.86
C ILE A 34 -6.38 -24.91 -17.98
N GLN A 35 -5.48 -25.39 -17.12
CA GLN A 35 -5.78 -26.35 -16.06
C GLN A 35 -5.96 -25.59 -14.74
N ASN A 36 -7.07 -25.84 -14.02
CA ASN A 36 -7.43 -25.16 -12.77
C ASN A 36 -7.34 -23.62 -12.93
N ILE A 37 -8.33 -23.05 -13.59
CA ILE A 37 -8.33 -21.63 -13.94
C ILE A 37 -8.18 -20.73 -12.71
N LYS A 38 -7.17 -19.86 -12.75
CA LYS A 38 -6.97 -18.79 -11.78
C LYS A 38 -7.03 -17.45 -12.50
N THR A 39 -8.06 -16.68 -12.18
CA THR A 39 -8.25 -15.33 -12.72
C THR A 39 -7.76 -14.28 -11.72
N LEU A 40 -6.85 -13.42 -12.16
CA LEU A 40 -6.30 -12.37 -11.31
C LEU A 40 -7.32 -11.24 -11.09
N GLU A 41 -7.63 -10.91 -9.84
CA GLU A 41 -8.76 -10.01 -9.53
C GLU A 41 -8.66 -8.61 -10.13
N LYS A 42 -7.46 -8.00 -10.11
CA LYS A 42 -7.26 -6.61 -10.57
C LYS A 42 -7.28 -6.43 -12.09
N CYS A 43 -6.85 -7.40 -12.88
CA CYS A 43 -6.74 -7.28 -14.35
C CYS A 43 -7.57 -8.30 -15.13
N LYS A 44 -8.22 -9.24 -14.44
CA LYS A 44 -9.09 -10.28 -14.99
C LYS A 44 -8.44 -11.21 -16.03
N HIS A 45 -7.11 -11.24 -16.12
CA HIS A 45 -6.39 -12.23 -16.93
C HIS A 45 -6.40 -13.60 -16.24
N SER A 46 -6.59 -14.65 -17.03
CA SER A 46 -6.70 -16.04 -16.59
C SER A 46 -5.48 -16.86 -16.98
N PHE A 47 -5.10 -17.78 -16.10
CA PHE A 47 -3.94 -18.66 -16.24
C PHE A 47 -4.22 -20.01 -15.58
N CYS A 48 -3.39 -21.03 -15.82
CA CYS A 48 -3.35 -22.18 -14.91
C CYS A 48 -2.91 -21.74 -13.52
N GLU A 49 -3.53 -22.26 -12.46
CA GLU A 49 -3.19 -21.93 -11.06
C GLU A 49 -1.70 -22.13 -10.75
N ASP A 50 -1.11 -23.26 -11.16
CA ASP A 50 0.31 -23.55 -10.95
C ASP A 50 1.24 -22.61 -11.74
N CYS A 51 0.80 -22.17 -12.92
CA CYS A 51 1.59 -21.28 -13.76
C CYS A 51 1.65 -19.88 -13.16
N ILE A 52 0.49 -19.33 -12.76
CA ILE A 52 0.47 -17.99 -12.19
C ILE A 52 1.07 -17.95 -10.79
N THR A 53 0.92 -19.00 -9.99
CA THR A 53 1.53 -19.09 -8.66
C THR A 53 3.05 -19.01 -8.75
N ARG A 54 3.68 -19.77 -9.66
CA ARG A 54 5.13 -19.71 -9.91
C ARG A 54 5.57 -18.35 -10.46
N ALA A 55 4.83 -17.80 -11.43
CA ALA A 55 5.16 -16.49 -12.00
C ALA A 55 5.15 -15.38 -10.94
N LEU A 56 4.15 -15.37 -10.04
CA LEU A 56 4.03 -14.41 -8.95
C LEU A 56 5.05 -14.61 -7.83
N GLN A 57 5.73 -15.76 -7.74
CA GLN A 57 6.87 -15.92 -6.83
C GLN A 57 8.12 -15.21 -7.36
N VAL A 58 8.32 -15.22 -8.68
CA VAL A 58 9.47 -14.55 -9.33
C VAL A 58 9.26 -13.05 -9.42
N LYS A 59 8.11 -12.62 -9.94
CA LYS A 59 7.75 -11.21 -10.08
C LYS A 59 6.30 -11.05 -9.67
N LYS A 60 6.04 -10.23 -8.66
CA LYS A 60 4.70 -9.94 -8.16
C LYS A 60 3.87 -9.08 -9.13
N ALA A 61 3.83 -9.42 -10.41
CA ALA A 61 3.11 -8.72 -11.45
C ALA A 61 2.50 -9.70 -12.45
N CYS A 62 1.36 -9.33 -13.04
CA CYS A 62 0.71 -10.11 -14.09
C CYS A 62 1.66 -10.27 -15.30
N PRO A 63 1.92 -11.49 -15.78
CA PRO A 63 2.76 -11.72 -16.96
C PRO A 63 2.21 -11.10 -18.26
N MET A 64 0.88 -10.91 -18.35
CA MET A 64 0.22 -10.36 -19.54
C MET A 64 0.28 -8.83 -19.63
N CYS A 65 0.05 -8.14 -18.52
CA CYS A 65 -0.13 -6.68 -18.52
C CYS A 65 0.79 -5.93 -17.56
N GLY A 66 1.64 -6.64 -16.82
CA GLY A 66 2.56 -6.03 -15.84
C GLY A 66 1.89 -5.46 -14.59
N ARG A 67 0.56 -5.57 -14.42
CA ARG A 67 -0.16 -5.07 -13.24
C ARG A 67 0.41 -5.72 -11.98
N PHE A 68 0.80 -4.93 -10.97
CA PHE A 68 1.43 -5.42 -9.75
C PHE A 68 0.43 -6.03 -8.75
N TYR A 69 0.79 -7.19 -8.21
CA TYR A 69 0.05 -8.01 -7.25
C TYR A 69 0.82 -8.23 -5.94
N GLY A 70 1.99 -7.59 -5.78
CA GLY A 70 2.73 -7.63 -4.54
C GLY A 70 2.19 -6.64 -3.52
N GLN A 71 2.69 -6.77 -2.30
CA GLN A 71 2.52 -5.75 -1.29
C GLN A 71 3.41 -4.55 -1.63
N LEU A 72 2.89 -3.34 -1.52
CA LEU A 72 3.68 -2.14 -1.74
C LEU A 72 4.65 -2.01 -0.55
N VAL A 73 5.95 -2.13 -0.82
CA VAL A 73 6.98 -1.95 0.21
C VAL A 73 7.70 -0.63 -0.08
N GLY A 74 7.79 0.24 0.93
CA GLY A 74 8.50 1.51 0.81
C GLY A 74 9.99 1.39 1.10
N ASN A 75 10.66 2.54 1.19
CA ASN A 75 12.10 2.66 1.47
C ASN A 75 12.38 3.29 2.84
N GLN A 76 11.48 3.15 3.81
CA GLN A 76 11.81 3.43 5.22
C GLN A 76 13.04 2.61 5.65
N PRO A 77 14.00 3.15 6.41
CA PRO A 77 15.13 2.35 6.92
C PRO A 77 14.70 1.16 7.79
N GLU A 78 15.32 0.00 7.58
CA GLU A 78 14.92 -1.27 8.24
C GLU A 78 15.27 -1.32 9.73
N ASN A 79 16.23 -0.51 10.18
CA ASN A 79 16.68 -0.44 11.56
C ASN A 79 15.76 0.41 12.47
N GLY A 80 14.63 0.88 11.95
CA GLY A 80 13.62 1.62 12.69
C GLY A 80 12.85 0.75 13.68
N ARG A 81 12.40 1.35 14.79
CA ARG A 81 11.52 0.71 15.78
C ARG A 81 10.27 1.55 15.98
N MET A 82 9.13 0.88 16.13
CA MET A 82 7.84 1.49 16.49
C MET A 82 7.40 0.97 17.86
N LEU A 83 7.52 1.80 18.87
CA LEU A 83 7.13 1.51 20.25
C LEU A 83 5.77 2.14 20.53
N VAL A 84 4.91 1.42 21.26
CA VAL A 84 3.55 1.88 21.57
C VAL A 84 3.34 1.76 23.06
N SER A 85 2.81 2.83 23.66
CA SER A 85 2.38 2.89 25.04
C SER A 85 1.02 3.57 25.13
N LYS A 86 0.35 3.43 26.27
CA LYS A 86 -0.96 4.03 26.52
C LYS A 86 -0.90 4.79 27.83
N ASP A 87 -1.50 5.97 27.84
CA ASP A 87 -1.58 6.85 29.01
C ASP A 87 -3.05 7.25 29.21
N SER A 88 -3.65 6.79 30.31
CA SER A 88 -5.04 7.11 30.66
C SER A 88 -5.22 8.49 31.27
N SER A 89 -4.13 9.15 31.70
CA SER A 89 -4.16 10.49 32.28
C SER A 89 -4.02 11.60 31.24
N LEU A 90 -3.41 11.28 30.09
CA LEU A 90 -3.30 12.18 28.96
C LEU A 90 -4.59 12.12 28.12
N LEU A 91 -5.31 13.24 28.07
CA LEU A 91 -6.57 13.37 27.34
C LEU A 91 -6.38 14.27 26.13
N LEU A 92 -6.76 13.78 24.94
CA LEU A 92 -6.74 14.57 23.71
C LEU A 92 -8.03 15.39 23.60
N PRO A 93 -7.97 16.68 23.24
CA PRO A 93 -9.15 17.48 22.96
C PRO A 93 -10.09 16.81 21.94
N GLY A 94 -11.36 16.64 22.31
CA GLY A 94 -12.39 15.94 21.54
C GLY A 94 -12.51 14.43 21.82
N TYR A 95 -11.64 13.88 22.66
CA TYR A 95 -11.61 12.46 23.05
C TYR A 95 -11.44 12.28 24.56
N GLU A 96 -11.90 13.22 25.39
CA GLU A 96 -11.68 13.28 26.84
C GLU A 96 -12.22 12.07 27.61
N LYS A 97 -13.09 11.27 26.99
CA LYS A 97 -13.63 10.02 27.54
C LYS A 97 -12.65 8.84 27.40
N TYR A 98 -11.55 9.01 26.67
CA TYR A 98 -10.58 7.98 26.34
C TYR A 98 -9.19 8.41 26.79
N GLY A 99 -8.30 7.44 27.04
CA GLY A 99 -6.88 7.70 27.19
C GLY A 99 -6.21 8.06 25.86
N THR A 100 -4.89 8.15 25.86
CA THR A 100 -4.08 8.43 24.67
C THR A 100 -3.12 7.28 24.40
N ILE A 101 -3.06 6.85 23.14
CA ILE A 101 -2.02 5.98 22.59
C ILE A 101 -0.85 6.86 22.16
N ILE A 102 0.33 6.56 22.68
CA ILE A 102 1.59 7.25 22.35
C ILE A 102 2.43 6.30 21.50
N ILE A 103 2.75 6.73 20.29
CA ILE A 103 3.54 5.98 19.31
C ILE A 103 4.89 6.67 19.17
N GLN A 104 5.96 5.96 19.52
CA GLN A 104 7.32 6.45 19.37
C GLN A 104 8.04 5.69 18.26
N TYR A 105 8.49 6.42 17.25
CA TYR A 105 9.35 5.93 16.19
C TYR A 105 10.79 6.30 16.48
N VAL A 106 11.68 5.31 16.47
CA VAL A 106 13.11 5.50 16.75
C VAL A 106 13.92 4.92 15.61
N PHE A 107 14.74 5.74 14.97
CA PHE A 107 15.66 5.35 13.93
C PHE A 107 17.09 5.73 14.32
N PRO A 108 18.03 4.77 14.34
CA PRO A 108 19.45 5.09 14.45
C PRO A 108 19.98 5.72 13.14
N PRO A 109 21.13 6.41 13.19
CA PRO A 109 21.82 6.83 11.98
C PRO A 109 22.26 5.63 11.15
N GLY A 110 22.42 5.83 9.84
CA GLY A 110 22.82 4.75 8.94
C GLY A 110 23.35 5.25 7.61
N ILE A 111 23.45 4.31 6.66
CA ILE A 111 23.91 4.54 5.29
C ILE A 111 22.77 4.19 4.35
N GLN A 112 22.53 5.04 3.36
CA GLN A 112 21.54 4.83 2.31
C GLN A 112 21.86 3.56 1.51
N GLY A 113 20.94 2.60 1.54
CA GLY A 113 20.91 1.45 0.63
C GLY A 113 20.58 1.83 -0.81
N VAL A 114 20.55 0.83 -1.69
CA VAL A 114 20.31 0.99 -3.15
C VAL A 114 18.91 1.51 -3.48
N GLU A 115 17.96 1.38 -2.56
CA GLU A 115 16.57 1.83 -2.67
C GLU A 115 16.37 3.32 -2.31
N HIS A 116 17.41 3.99 -1.82
CA HIS A 116 17.36 5.37 -1.37
C HIS A 116 17.93 6.34 -2.42
N PRO A 117 17.65 7.65 -2.33
CA PRO A 117 18.03 8.62 -3.34
C PRO A 117 19.54 8.70 -3.62
N ASN A 118 20.38 8.54 -2.59
CA ASN A 118 21.83 8.64 -2.71
C ASN A 118 22.52 7.44 -2.04
N PRO A 119 22.60 6.27 -2.70
CA PRO A 119 23.21 5.06 -2.14
C PRO A 119 24.64 5.32 -1.65
N GLY A 120 25.00 4.78 -0.49
CA GLY A 120 26.30 4.97 0.16
C GLY A 120 26.42 6.26 0.99
N VAL A 121 25.50 7.22 0.86
CA VAL A 121 25.50 8.45 1.65
C VAL A 121 24.91 8.22 3.04
N ARG A 122 25.50 8.84 4.07
CA ARG A 122 24.99 8.75 5.44
C ARG A 122 23.71 9.55 5.64
N TYR A 123 22.84 9.06 6.51
CA TYR A 123 21.71 9.80 7.06
C TYR A 123 21.76 9.81 8.60
N PRO A 124 21.34 10.91 9.26
CA PRO A 124 21.24 10.95 10.72
C PRO A 124 20.03 10.16 11.22
N GLY A 125 20.11 9.66 12.45
CA GLY A 125 18.97 9.07 13.15
C GLY A 125 17.93 10.10 13.55
N THR A 126 16.75 9.64 13.94
CA THR A 126 15.67 10.50 14.43
C THR A 126 14.78 9.78 15.42
N THR A 127 14.17 10.54 16.33
CA THR A 127 13.06 10.09 17.15
C THR A 127 11.85 10.97 16.87
N ARG A 128 10.68 10.35 16.68
CA ARG A 128 9.41 11.05 16.44
C ARG A 128 8.32 10.43 17.30
N VAL A 129 7.44 11.28 17.82
CA VAL A 129 6.30 10.86 18.64
C VAL A 129 5.02 11.28 17.95
N ALA A 130 4.02 10.40 18.00
CA ALA A 130 2.68 10.64 17.52
C ALA A 130 1.64 10.16 18.52
N TYR A 131 0.44 10.74 18.43
CA TYR A 131 -0.65 10.51 19.36
C TYR A 131 -1.91 10.06 18.64
N LEU A 132 -2.62 9.10 19.21
CA LEU A 132 -3.98 8.70 18.82
C LEU A 132 -4.86 8.61 20.08
N PRO A 133 -6.17 8.87 19.99
CA PRO A 133 -7.06 8.56 21.11
C PRO A 133 -7.14 7.05 21.32
N ASP A 134 -7.16 6.59 22.57
CA ASP A 134 -7.36 5.19 22.93
C ASP A 134 -8.85 4.80 22.87
N CYS A 135 -9.47 5.04 21.72
CA CYS A 135 -10.84 4.68 21.41
C CYS A 135 -10.86 3.56 20.34
N PRO A 136 -12.02 2.93 20.08
CA PRO A 136 -12.11 1.88 19.06
C PRO A 136 -11.58 2.30 17.68
N GLU A 137 -11.86 3.54 17.26
CA GLU A 137 -11.37 4.06 15.98
C GLU A 137 -9.86 4.34 15.99
N GLY A 138 -9.33 4.93 17.06
CA GLY A 138 -7.89 5.15 17.21
C GLY A 138 -7.08 3.85 17.23
N ASN A 139 -7.61 2.79 17.84
CA ASN A 139 -6.97 1.46 17.80
C ASN A 139 -7.00 0.83 16.40
N LYS A 140 -8.02 1.11 15.57
CA LYS A 140 -8.02 0.71 14.15
C LYS A 140 -6.91 1.43 13.38
N VAL A 141 -6.78 2.75 13.57
CA VAL A 141 -5.69 3.53 12.96
C VAL A 141 -4.32 3.03 13.42
N LEU A 142 -4.16 2.69 14.69
CA LEU A 142 -2.92 2.10 15.21
C LEU A 142 -2.54 0.80 14.48
N ALA A 143 -3.50 -0.09 14.24
CA ALA A 143 -3.26 -1.33 13.50
C ALA A 143 -2.80 -1.05 12.06
N LEU A 144 -3.42 -0.09 11.39
CA LEU A 144 -3.02 0.34 10.05
C LEU A 144 -1.63 1.00 10.05
N PHE A 145 -1.30 1.81 11.06
CA PHE A 145 0.06 2.37 11.22
C PHE A 145 1.11 1.29 11.42
N ARG A 146 0.81 0.24 12.19
CA ARG A 146 1.69 -0.93 12.31
C ARG A 146 1.91 -1.58 10.94
N LYS A 147 0.83 -1.85 10.21
CA LYS A 147 0.87 -2.45 8.86
C LYS A 147 1.66 -1.58 7.87
N ALA A 148 1.51 -0.26 7.91
CA ALA A 148 2.28 0.69 7.10
C ALA A 148 3.77 0.71 7.48
N PHE A 149 4.08 0.67 8.77
CA PHE A 149 5.45 0.65 9.27
C PHE A 149 6.17 -0.65 8.88
N ASP A 150 5.51 -1.79 9.04
CA ASP A 150 6.03 -3.11 8.66
C ASP A 150 6.26 -3.21 7.14
N GLN A 151 5.43 -2.53 6.35
CA GLN A 151 5.61 -2.39 4.90
C GLN A 151 6.58 -1.26 4.51
N ARG A 152 7.31 -0.67 5.46
CA ARG A 152 8.30 0.39 5.21
C ARG A 152 7.72 1.65 4.54
N LEU A 153 6.44 1.95 4.75
CA LEU A 153 5.72 3.07 4.11
C LEU A 153 5.55 4.31 5.00
N THR A 154 5.82 4.24 6.30
CA THR A 154 5.60 5.37 7.23
C THR A 154 6.62 6.49 7.04
N PHE A 155 7.88 6.11 6.78
CA PHE A 155 8.98 7.03 6.56
C PHE A 155 9.68 6.78 5.23
N THR A 156 10.53 7.72 4.85
CA THR A 156 11.43 7.61 3.70
C THR A 156 12.73 8.37 4.01
N ILE A 157 13.74 8.23 3.16
CA ILE A 157 14.90 9.13 3.14
C ILE A 157 14.71 10.14 2.02
N GLY A 158 14.78 11.42 2.36
CA GLY A 158 14.60 12.50 1.41
C GLY A 158 15.03 13.85 1.96
N THR A 159 14.35 14.88 1.48
CA THR A 159 14.55 16.27 1.90
C THR A 159 13.47 16.67 2.89
N SER A 160 13.89 17.16 4.06
CA SER A 160 12.96 17.69 5.05
C SER A 160 12.25 18.93 4.51
N MET A 161 10.92 18.87 4.44
CA MET A 161 10.09 20.00 3.98
C MET A 161 10.22 21.25 4.87
N THR A 162 10.48 21.07 6.17
CA THR A 162 10.55 22.19 7.13
C THR A 162 11.94 22.82 7.20
N THR A 163 13.00 22.04 6.99
CA THR A 163 14.39 22.51 7.17
C THR A 163 15.19 22.59 5.87
N GLY A 164 14.66 22.04 4.76
CA GLY A 164 15.38 21.91 3.49
C GLY A 164 16.54 20.92 3.51
N ARG A 165 16.78 20.24 4.64
CA ARG A 165 17.93 19.32 4.79
C ARG A 165 17.69 18.03 4.00
N ALA A 166 18.58 17.74 3.06
CA ALA A 166 18.58 16.49 2.29
C ALA A 166 19.22 15.33 3.08
N ASN A 167 19.00 14.10 2.60
CA ASN A 167 19.55 12.86 3.16
C ASN A 167 19.15 12.61 4.62
N VAL A 168 17.88 12.88 4.95
CA VAL A 168 17.33 12.67 6.30
C VAL A 168 16.06 11.84 6.26
N ILE A 169 15.72 11.22 7.39
CA ILE A 169 14.49 10.47 7.55
C ILE A 169 13.30 11.44 7.68
N THR A 170 12.34 11.33 6.76
CA THR A 170 11.14 12.15 6.71
C THR A 170 9.88 11.30 6.71
N TRP A 171 8.74 11.89 7.08
CA TRP A 171 7.43 11.27 6.87
C TRP A 171 7.21 10.98 5.39
N ASN A 172 6.45 9.94 5.08
CA ASN A 172 6.14 9.52 3.71
C ASN A 172 4.62 9.60 3.46
N ASP A 173 4.07 10.81 3.50
CA ASP A 173 2.65 11.15 3.23
C ASP A 173 1.61 10.34 4.01
N ILE A 174 1.93 9.96 5.25
CA ILE A 174 0.95 9.44 6.22
C ILE A 174 0.96 10.40 7.40
N HIS A 175 -0.10 11.19 7.54
CA HIS A 175 -0.13 12.25 8.53
C HIS A 175 -0.26 11.70 9.95
N HIS A 176 0.67 12.12 10.80
CA HIS A 176 0.68 11.81 12.22
C HIS A 176 0.37 13.07 13.03
N LYS A 177 -0.39 12.92 14.10
CA LYS A 177 -0.56 13.98 15.09
C LYS A 177 0.64 13.99 16.03
N THR A 178 1.56 14.93 15.82
CA THR A 178 2.81 15.05 16.60
C THR A 178 2.68 15.99 17.80
N ASN A 179 1.49 16.55 18.04
CA ASN A 179 1.20 17.36 19.21
C ASN A 179 -0.12 16.92 19.85
N CYS A 180 -0.22 16.96 21.17
CA CYS A 180 -1.47 16.63 21.87
C CYS A 180 -2.50 17.75 21.77
N THR A 181 -2.07 19.00 21.59
CA THR A 181 -2.95 20.17 21.59
C THR A 181 -2.49 21.22 20.59
N GLY A 182 -3.43 21.77 19.81
CA GLY A 182 -3.22 22.91 18.93
C GLY A 182 -2.28 22.69 17.73
N GLY A 183 -2.31 23.66 16.81
CA GLY A 183 -1.50 23.64 15.59
C GLY A 183 -1.97 22.65 14.52
N PRO A 184 -1.35 22.66 13.34
CA PRO A 184 -1.78 21.85 12.18
C PRO A 184 -1.67 20.33 12.43
N PHE A 185 -0.77 19.92 13.32
CA PHE A 185 -0.49 18.52 13.65
C PHE A 185 -0.96 18.13 15.07
N GLY A 186 -1.87 18.89 15.67
CA GLY A 186 -2.43 18.59 17.00
C GLY A 186 -3.95 18.40 17.03
N TYR A 187 -4.48 18.24 18.23
CA TYR A 187 -5.92 18.10 18.52
C TYR A 187 -6.50 19.41 19.10
N PRO A 188 -7.81 19.67 18.96
CA PRO A 188 -8.83 18.81 18.35
C PRO A 188 -8.75 18.80 16.82
N ASP A 189 -9.04 17.65 16.23
CA ASP A 189 -9.24 17.50 14.78
C ASP A 189 -10.24 16.36 14.53
N PRO A 190 -11.54 16.66 14.44
CA PRO A 190 -12.59 15.64 14.35
C PRO A 190 -12.54 14.85 13.03
N THR A 191 -11.80 15.33 12.03
CA THR A 191 -11.69 14.68 10.71
C THR A 191 -10.47 13.77 10.59
N TYR A 192 -9.53 13.87 11.54
CA TYR A 192 -8.20 13.27 11.39
C TYR A 192 -8.24 11.76 11.19
N LEU A 193 -8.96 11.02 12.04
CA LEU A 193 -8.99 9.55 11.98
C LEU A 193 -9.58 9.05 10.64
N ALA A 194 -10.57 9.73 10.08
CA ALA A 194 -11.11 9.40 8.77
C ALA A 194 -10.11 9.72 7.64
N ARG A 195 -9.50 10.92 7.67
CA ARG A 195 -8.52 11.34 6.65
C ARG A 195 -7.31 10.42 6.60
N VAL A 196 -6.76 10.05 7.75
CA VAL A 196 -5.55 9.21 7.78
C VAL A 196 -5.82 7.77 7.34
N GLN A 197 -7.03 7.24 7.58
CA GLN A 197 -7.44 5.95 7.02
C GLN A 197 -7.50 6.00 5.49
N GLU A 198 -7.97 7.12 4.92
CA GLU A 198 -7.98 7.32 3.47
C GLU A 198 -6.56 7.42 2.88
N GLU A 199 -5.65 8.14 3.55
CA GLU A 199 -4.23 8.21 3.17
C GLU A 199 -3.56 6.83 3.18
N LEU A 200 -3.83 6.03 4.21
CA LEU A 200 -3.35 4.65 4.32
C LEU A 200 -3.92 3.77 3.20
N ARG A 201 -5.23 3.88 2.94
CA ARG A 201 -5.91 3.15 1.86
C ARG A 201 -5.34 3.51 0.49
N ALA A 202 -5.06 4.78 0.23
CA ALA A 202 -4.43 5.24 -1.01
C ALA A 202 -3.02 4.64 -1.21
N LYS A 203 -2.31 4.31 -0.12
CA LYS A 203 -1.03 3.58 -0.12
C LYS A 203 -1.19 2.05 -0.12
N GLY A 204 -2.40 1.53 -0.27
CA GLY A 204 -2.68 0.10 -0.28
C GLY A 204 -2.69 -0.56 1.11
N ILE A 205 -2.79 0.23 2.18
CA ILE A 205 -2.89 -0.24 3.56
C ILE A 205 -4.36 -0.29 3.97
N THR A 206 -4.95 -1.48 3.95
CA THR A 206 -6.32 -1.74 4.40
C THR A 206 -6.36 -2.77 5.53
N ASN A 207 -7.53 -2.98 6.15
CA ASN A 207 -7.70 -3.97 7.23
C ASN A 207 -7.90 -5.41 6.72
N ASP A 208 -7.89 -5.62 5.40
CA ASP A 208 -8.06 -6.92 4.75
C ASP A 208 -6.79 -7.80 4.83
#